data_AF-A0A7C4N9W8-F1
#
_entry.id   AF-A0A7C4N9W8-F1
#
_cell.length_a   1.000
_cell.length_b   1.000
_cell.length_c   1.000
_cell.angle_alpha   90.00
_cell.angle_beta   90.00
_cell.angle_gamma   90.00
#
_symmetry.space_group_name_H-M   'P 1'
#
loop_
_entity.id
_entity.type
_entity.pdbx_description
1 polymer ?
#
loop_
_entity_poly.entity_id
_entity_poly.type
_entity_poly.pdbx_seq_one_letter_code
_entity_poly.pdbx_strand_id
1 'polypeptide(L)'
;DGGTRLALGLFKKFVIADALAQGLALNATNAAQAQSTIGLWVLLYGYAWRLYLDFSGYTDIAIGLGLLFGIRLPENFNRPYVKTNITAFWQSWHMTLSSWARFYVFSPLSRGLLKLKRRPSATVIVLLAQLATMLTIGLWHGVAWNFAAWGAWHGLGLFVHKQWSDHTRKWYRGLNQFPRRRRVWQLVSWLATFQYVVIGWVWFALPMEQAARVMMKLFGAGID
;
A
#
# COMPACT_ATOMS: atom_id res chain seq x y z
N ASP A 1 -17.01 -3.08 -23.69
CA ASP A 1 -16.45 -2.64 -22.39
C ASP A 1 -16.49 -3.69 -21.29
N GLY A 2 -17.66 -4.19 -20.86
CA GLY A 2 -17.78 -5.19 -19.78
C GLY A 2 -17.04 -6.51 -20.05
N GLY A 3 -17.23 -7.11 -21.23
CA GLY A 3 -16.54 -8.35 -21.62
C GLY A 3 -15.01 -8.24 -21.67
N THR A 4 -14.48 -7.11 -22.17
CA THR A 4 -13.04 -6.84 -22.17
C THR A 4 -12.48 -6.74 -20.75
N ARG A 5 -13.20 -6.05 -19.85
CA ARG A 5 -12.81 -5.92 -18.44
C ARG A 5 -12.80 -7.28 -17.75
N LEU A 6 -13.82 -8.10 -18.02
CA LEU A 6 -13.91 -9.47 -17.50
C LEU A 6 -12.73 -10.32 -17.96
N ALA A 7 -12.43 -10.34 -19.27
CA ALA A 7 -11.31 -11.10 -19.82
C ALA A 7 -9.94 -10.67 -19.23
N LEU A 8 -9.72 -9.36 -19.10
CA LEU A 8 -8.51 -8.83 -18.44
C LEU A 8 -8.42 -9.23 -16.98
N GLY A 9 -9.54 -9.21 -16.25
CA GLY A 9 -9.58 -9.62 -14.85
C GLY A 9 -9.26 -11.10 -14.66
N LEU A 10 -9.86 -11.96 -15.50
CA LEU A 10 -9.57 -13.39 -15.53
C LEU A 10 -8.08 -13.67 -15.81
N PHE A 11 -7.50 -12.99 -16.81
CA PHE A 11 -6.10 -13.14 -17.15
C PHE A 11 -5.15 -12.72 -16.01
N LYS A 12 -5.40 -11.54 -15.41
CA LYS A 12 -4.59 -11.06 -14.28
C LYS A 12 -4.59 -12.04 -13.10
N LYS A 13 -5.77 -12.53 -12.73
CA LYS A 13 -5.97 -13.39 -11.55
C LYS A 13 -5.48 -14.82 -11.82
N PHE A 14 -6.06 -15.49 -12.80
CA PHE A 14 -5.86 -16.94 -13.00
C PHE A 14 -4.62 -17.30 -13.82
N VAL A 15 -4.02 -16.34 -14.53
CA VAL A 15 -2.78 -16.60 -15.27
C VAL A 15 -1.58 -15.99 -14.56
N ILE A 16 -1.56 -14.67 -14.37
CA ILE A 16 -0.35 -14.01 -13.85
C ILE A 16 -0.22 -14.18 -12.33
N ALA A 17 -1.26 -13.91 -11.56
CA ALA A 17 -1.18 -13.97 -10.10
C ALA A 17 -1.00 -15.42 -9.60
N ASP A 18 -1.66 -16.39 -10.22
CA ASP A 18 -1.48 -17.81 -9.91
C ASP A 18 -0.09 -18.32 -10.29
N ALA A 19 0.49 -17.88 -11.42
CA ALA A 19 1.88 -18.19 -11.76
C ALA A 19 2.87 -17.64 -10.71
N LEU A 20 2.65 -16.41 -10.22
CA LEU A 20 3.47 -15.85 -9.15
C LEU A 20 3.30 -16.61 -7.82
N ALA A 21 2.11 -17.16 -7.57
CA ALA A 21 1.84 -17.95 -6.36
C ALA A 21 2.63 -19.26 -6.29
N GLN A 22 3.03 -19.82 -7.45
CA GLN A 22 3.75 -21.10 -7.57
C GLN A 22 5.26 -21.01 -7.28
N GLY A 23 5.65 -20.22 -6.27
CA GLY A 23 7.04 -20.14 -5.80
C GLY A 23 7.74 -18.81 -6.04
N LEU A 24 7.15 -17.88 -6.80
CA LEU A 24 7.76 -16.58 -7.10
C LEU A 24 7.30 -15.45 -6.17
N ALA A 25 6.40 -15.73 -5.22
CA ALA A 25 5.89 -14.77 -4.26
C ALA A 25 6.26 -15.17 -2.82
N LEU A 26 6.56 -14.16 -2.00
CA LEU A 26 6.79 -14.32 -0.56
C LEU A 26 5.57 -14.98 0.11
N ASN A 27 5.83 -16.04 0.84
CA ASN A 27 4.90 -16.69 1.76
C ASN A 27 5.74 -17.37 2.86
N ALA A 28 5.09 -17.94 3.89
CA ALA A 28 5.80 -18.55 5.01
C ALA A 28 6.80 -19.64 4.58
N THR A 29 6.41 -20.50 3.64
CA THR A 29 7.26 -21.59 3.12
C THR A 29 8.45 -21.05 2.34
N ASN A 30 8.21 -20.19 1.35
CA ASN A 30 9.26 -19.62 0.51
C ASN A 30 10.23 -18.75 1.32
N ALA A 31 9.73 -18.03 2.32
CA ALA A 31 10.55 -17.23 3.23
C ALA A 31 11.49 -18.11 4.08
N ALA A 32 11.03 -19.29 4.51
CA ALA A 32 11.83 -20.24 5.27
C ALA A 32 12.89 -20.94 4.40
N GLN A 33 12.59 -21.18 3.13
CA GLN A 33 13.49 -21.83 2.17
C GLN A 33 14.50 -20.87 1.53
N ALA A 34 14.27 -19.56 1.58
CA ALA A 34 15.16 -18.58 0.97
C ALA A 34 16.52 -18.52 1.70
N GLN A 35 17.59 -18.80 0.95
CA GLN A 35 18.97 -18.83 1.45
C GLN A 35 19.75 -17.53 1.21
N SER A 36 19.22 -16.57 0.45
CA SER A 36 19.92 -15.32 0.13
C SER A 36 19.04 -14.08 0.28
N THR A 37 19.67 -12.95 0.61
CA THR A 37 19.00 -11.63 0.70
C THR A 37 18.32 -11.27 -0.61
N ILE A 38 19.02 -11.50 -1.73
CA ILE A 38 18.51 -11.20 -3.08
C ILE A 38 17.27 -12.06 -3.37
N GLY A 39 17.29 -13.34 -3.00
CA GLY A 39 16.14 -14.23 -3.14
C GLY A 39 14.91 -13.73 -2.37
N LEU A 40 15.11 -13.26 -1.13
CA LEU A 40 14.02 -12.66 -0.34
C LEU A 40 13.45 -11.39 -0.98
N TRP A 41 14.30 -10.52 -1.55
CA TRP A 41 13.83 -9.34 -2.29
C TRP A 41 13.02 -9.73 -3.53
N VAL A 42 13.47 -10.73 -4.29
CA VAL A 42 12.74 -11.24 -5.46
C VAL A 42 11.36 -11.76 -5.05
N LEU A 43 11.30 -12.59 -4.00
CA LEU A 43 10.05 -13.11 -3.45
C LEU A 43 9.12 -11.97 -2.99
N LEU A 44 9.67 -10.94 -2.33
CA LEU A 44 8.89 -9.81 -1.84
C LEU A 44 8.31 -8.97 -2.99
N TYR A 45 9.07 -8.70 -4.05
CA TYR A 45 8.55 -8.04 -5.25
C TYR A 45 7.49 -8.89 -5.94
N GLY A 46 7.71 -10.22 -6.02
CA GLY A 46 6.71 -11.14 -6.56
C GLY A 46 5.43 -11.18 -5.74
N TYR A 47 5.52 -11.07 -4.41
CA TYR A 47 4.35 -10.93 -3.54
C TYR A 47 3.59 -9.63 -3.81
N ALA A 48 4.29 -8.49 -3.93
CA ALA A 48 3.64 -7.22 -4.25
C ALA A 48 2.86 -7.30 -5.57
N TRP A 49 3.48 -7.83 -6.63
CA TRP A 49 2.81 -8.01 -7.91
C TRP A 49 1.66 -9.00 -7.86
N ARG A 50 1.83 -10.14 -7.19
CA ARG A 50 0.78 -11.13 -6.98
C ARG A 50 -0.43 -10.50 -6.29
N LEU A 51 -0.21 -9.81 -5.17
CA LEU A 51 -1.26 -9.16 -4.40
C LEU A 51 -2.03 -8.14 -5.24
N TYR A 52 -1.32 -7.31 -6.00
CA TYR A 52 -1.95 -6.33 -6.89
C TYR A 52 -2.75 -6.98 -8.01
N LEU A 53 -2.19 -7.99 -8.68
CA LEU A 53 -2.82 -8.62 -9.85
C LEU A 53 -3.99 -9.51 -9.48
N ASP A 54 -3.90 -10.25 -8.37
CA ASP A 54 -5.01 -11.04 -7.85
C ASP A 54 -6.18 -10.13 -7.47
N PHE A 55 -5.90 -9.08 -6.69
CA PHE A 55 -6.97 -8.22 -6.19
C PHE A 55 -7.56 -7.31 -7.28
N SER A 56 -6.70 -6.70 -8.12
CA SER A 56 -7.20 -5.90 -9.24
C SER A 56 -7.89 -6.76 -10.30
N GLY A 57 -7.44 -8.01 -10.51
CA GLY A 57 -8.12 -8.97 -11.37
C GLY A 57 -9.53 -9.31 -10.85
N TYR A 58 -9.66 -9.58 -9.55
CA TYR A 58 -10.96 -9.79 -8.91
C TYR A 58 -11.90 -8.58 -9.08
N THR A 59 -11.40 -7.36 -8.87
CA THR A 59 -12.23 -6.16 -9.04
C THR A 59 -12.61 -5.91 -10.49
N ASP A 60 -11.73 -6.24 -11.45
CA ASP A 60 -12.02 -6.13 -12.88
C ASP A 60 -13.12 -7.11 -13.29
N ILE A 61 -13.10 -8.34 -12.76
CA ILE A 61 -14.18 -9.32 -12.93
C ILE A 61 -15.50 -8.77 -12.39
N ALA A 62 -15.50 -8.25 -11.15
CA ALA A 62 -16.70 -7.69 -10.53
C ALA A 62 -17.28 -6.50 -11.33
N ILE A 63 -16.43 -5.56 -11.74
CA ILE A 63 -16.83 -4.41 -12.58
C ILE A 63 -17.34 -4.87 -13.94
N GLY A 64 -16.66 -5.83 -14.57
CA GLY A 64 -17.05 -6.41 -15.85
C GLY A 64 -18.43 -7.05 -15.79
N LEU A 65 -18.69 -7.87 -14.75
CA LEU A 65 -20.00 -8.45 -14.50
C LEU A 65 -21.06 -7.38 -14.21
N GLY A 66 -20.76 -6.40 -13.36
CA GLY A 66 -21.66 -5.28 -13.08
C GLY A 66 -22.11 -4.60 -14.38
N LEU A 67 -21.18 -4.29 -15.28
CA LEU A 67 -21.50 -3.68 -16.57
C LEU A 67 -22.40 -4.55 -17.45
N LEU A 68 -22.24 -5.88 -17.43
CA LEU A 68 -23.11 -6.82 -18.17
C LEU A 68 -24.53 -6.84 -17.59
N PHE A 69 -24.70 -6.62 -16.28
CA PHE A 69 -26.00 -6.51 -15.61
C PHE A 69 -26.53 -5.07 -15.51
N GLY A 70 -25.90 -4.10 -16.18
CA GLY A 70 -26.32 -2.70 -16.17
C GLY A 70 -25.98 -1.92 -14.87
N ILE A 71 -25.18 -2.50 -13.98
CA ILE A 71 -24.74 -1.89 -12.71
C ILE A 71 -23.33 -1.31 -12.85
N ARG A 72 -23.17 -0.01 -12.56
CA ARG A 72 -21.86 0.65 -12.59
C ARG A 72 -21.19 0.62 -11.21
N LEU A 73 -20.25 -0.30 -11.03
CA LEU A 73 -19.42 -0.38 -9.83
C LEU A 73 -18.24 0.62 -9.88
N PRO A 74 -17.81 1.17 -8.74
CA PRO A 74 -16.66 2.08 -8.69
C PRO A 74 -15.33 1.36 -8.93
N GLU A 75 -14.38 2.07 -9.53
CA GLU A 75 -13.00 1.59 -9.69
C GLU A 75 -12.28 1.47 -8.35
N ASN A 76 -11.51 0.39 -8.20
CA ASN A 76 -10.80 0.11 -6.93
C ASN A 76 -9.28 0.34 -7.03
N PHE A 77 -8.72 0.36 -8.25
CA PHE A 77 -7.29 0.51 -8.47
C PHE A 77 -6.97 1.47 -9.61
N ASN A 78 -5.94 2.31 -9.43
CA ASN A 78 -5.48 3.24 -10.47
C ASN A 78 -3.95 3.34 -10.51
N ARG A 79 -3.31 2.30 -11.03
CA ARG A 79 -1.83 2.18 -11.17
C ARG A 79 -1.11 2.58 -9.86
N PRO A 80 -1.31 1.85 -8.76
CA PRO A 80 -0.82 2.25 -7.44
C PRO A 80 0.71 2.25 -7.33
N TYR A 81 1.37 1.29 -7.97
CA TYR A 81 2.83 1.16 -7.89
C TYR A 81 3.63 2.17 -8.71
N VAL A 82 2.97 3.06 -9.48
CA VAL A 82 3.65 4.16 -10.19
C VAL A 82 3.49 5.51 -9.48
N LYS A 83 2.85 5.54 -8.30
CA LYS A 83 2.63 6.78 -7.56
C LYS A 83 3.92 7.24 -6.90
N THR A 84 4.14 8.56 -6.91
CA THR A 84 5.37 9.19 -6.40
C THR A 84 5.29 9.56 -4.92
N ASN A 85 4.19 9.25 -4.24
CA ASN A 85 4.08 9.43 -2.80
C ASN A 85 3.03 8.49 -2.22
N ILE A 86 3.16 8.17 -0.94
CA ILE A 86 2.30 7.22 -0.23
C ILE A 86 0.84 7.66 -0.13
N THR A 87 0.57 8.97 -0.09
CA THR A 87 -0.82 9.48 -0.13
C THR A 87 -1.47 9.17 -1.47
N ALA A 88 -0.77 9.41 -2.58
CA ALA A 88 -1.24 9.09 -3.93
C ALA A 88 -1.36 7.57 -4.14
N PHE A 89 -0.48 6.77 -3.54
CA PHE A 89 -0.62 5.31 -3.50
C PHE A 89 -1.97 4.91 -2.89
N TRP A 90 -2.29 5.36 -1.68
CA TRP A 90 -3.57 5.04 -1.02
C TRP A 90 -4.82 5.61 -1.71
N GLN A 91 -4.66 6.69 -2.48
CA GLN A 91 -5.72 7.21 -3.35
C GLN A 91 -5.93 6.38 -4.63
N SER A 92 -5.13 5.33 -4.83
CA SER A 92 -5.16 4.48 -6.02
C SER A 92 -5.04 2.98 -5.74
N TRP A 93 -4.90 2.62 -4.47
CA TRP A 93 -4.92 1.26 -3.95
C TRP A 93 -6.18 1.07 -3.13
N HIS A 94 -6.96 0.04 -3.47
CA HIS A 94 -8.22 -0.28 -2.80
C HIS A 94 -9.09 0.96 -2.51
N MET A 95 -9.33 1.76 -3.55
CA MET A 95 -9.90 3.10 -3.47
C MET A 95 -11.25 3.15 -2.73
N THR A 96 -12.08 2.12 -2.87
CA THR A 96 -13.38 2.06 -2.19
C THR A 96 -13.22 1.91 -0.68
N LEU A 97 -12.35 1.01 -0.21
CA LEU A 97 -12.01 0.84 1.20
C LEU A 97 -11.31 2.08 1.76
N SER A 98 -10.33 2.61 1.03
CA SER A 98 -9.60 3.83 1.42
C SER A 98 -10.55 5.01 1.60
N SER A 99 -11.56 5.14 0.73
CA SER A 99 -12.59 6.18 0.83
C SER A 99 -13.53 5.93 2.00
N TRP A 100 -13.96 4.68 2.21
CA TRP A 100 -14.79 4.29 3.34
C TRP A 100 -14.09 4.62 4.68
N ALA A 101 -12.84 4.18 4.85
CA ALA A 101 -12.07 4.43 6.07
C ALA A 101 -11.82 5.93 6.28
N ARG A 102 -11.59 6.69 5.21
CA ARG A 102 -11.48 8.15 5.30
C ARG A 102 -12.79 8.79 5.79
N PHE A 103 -13.93 8.32 5.33
CA PHE A 103 -15.24 8.89 5.67
C PHE A 103 -15.71 8.49 7.07
N TYR A 104 -15.50 7.24 7.45
CA TYR A 104 -16.04 6.67 8.70
C TYR A 104 -15.06 6.63 9.86
N VAL A 105 -13.74 6.67 9.61
CA VAL A 105 -12.73 6.62 10.68
C VAL A 105 -11.95 7.93 10.76
N PHE A 106 -11.23 8.28 9.69
CA PHE A 106 -10.33 9.44 9.69
C PHE A 106 -11.09 10.76 9.98
N SER A 107 -12.15 11.03 9.21
CA SER A 107 -12.85 12.31 9.27
C SER A 107 -13.58 12.51 10.61
N PRO A 108 -14.35 11.52 11.13
CA PRO A 108 -14.98 11.64 12.44
C PRO A 108 -13.97 11.81 13.57
N LEU A 109 -12.90 11.02 13.59
CA LEU A 109 -11.87 11.11 14.62
C LEU A 109 -11.16 12.47 14.60
N SER A 110 -10.72 12.92 13.42
CA SER A 110 -10.06 14.23 13.29
C SER A 110 -10.98 15.38 13.74
N ARG A 111 -12.26 15.35 13.34
CA ARG A 111 -13.26 16.35 13.78
C ARG A 111 -13.52 16.29 15.28
N GLY A 112 -13.58 15.09 15.86
CA GLY A 112 -13.73 14.90 17.30
C GLY A 112 -12.58 15.52 18.08
N LEU A 113 -11.34 15.24 17.69
CA LEU A 113 -10.14 15.79 18.32
C LEU A 113 -10.04 17.32 18.19
N LEU A 114 -10.51 17.89 17.07
CA LEU A 114 -10.55 19.35 16.87
C LEU A 114 -11.55 20.07 17.79
N LYS A 115 -12.59 19.36 18.27
CA LYS A 115 -13.64 19.91 19.14
C LYS A 115 -13.32 19.81 20.64
N LEU A 116 -12.21 19.17 21.02
CA LEU A 116 -11.82 19.02 22.42
C LEU A 116 -11.50 20.38 23.05
N LYS A 117 -11.98 20.60 24.28
CA LYS A 117 -11.70 21.83 25.06
C LYS A 117 -10.20 22.07 25.24
N ARG A 118 -9.44 20.98 25.48
CA ARG A 118 -7.97 20.95 25.43
C ARG A 118 -7.53 20.33 24.10
N ARG A 119 -7.57 21.14 23.05
CA ARG A 119 -7.27 20.72 21.68
C ARG A 119 -5.79 20.31 21.54
N PRO A 120 -5.48 19.10 21.05
CA PRO A 120 -4.11 18.75 20.68
C PRO A 120 -3.61 19.57 19.48
N SER A 121 -2.29 19.64 19.30
CA SER A 121 -1.71 20.32 18.12
C SER A 121 -2.18 19.67 16.81
N ALA A 122 -2.23 20.44 15.72
CA ALA A 122 -2.67 19.94 14.42
C ALA A 122 -1.84 18.72 13.96
N THR A 123 -0.55 18.71 14.26
CA THR A 123 0.37 17.60 14.00
C THR A 123 -0.05 16.32 14.72
N VAL A 124 -0.36 16.42 16.02
CA VAL A 124 -0.82 15.27 16.82
C VAL A 124 -2.16 14.74 16.31
N ILE A 125 -3.10 15.63 15.97
CA ILE A 125 -4.40 15.23 15.42
C ILE A 125 -4.24 14.42 14.14
N VAL A 126 -3.37 14.88 13.23
CA VAL A 126 -3.12 14.18 11.96
C VAL A 126 -2.46 12.83 12.20
N LEU A 127 -1.45 12.75 13.08
CA LEU A 127 -0.78 11.50 13.45
C LEU A 127 -1.79 10.47 13.97
N LEU A 128 -2.58 10.85 14.97
CA LEU A 128 -3.57 9.98 15.60
C LEU A 128 -4.63 9.53 14.58
N ALA A 129 -5.13 10.46 13.75
CA ALA A 129 -6.14 10.13 12.75
C ALA A 129 -5.60 9.17 11.68
N GLN A 130 -4.37 9.35 11.19
CA GLN A 130 -3.75 8.46 10.21
C GLN A 130 -3.43 7.09 10.79
N LEU A 131 -2.84 7.03 12.00
CA LEU A 131 -2.56 5.77 12.68
C LEU A 131 -3.84 5.00 12.98
N ALA A 132 -4.84 5.64 13.59
CA ALA A 132 -6.11 4.98 13.87
C ALA A 132 -6.76 4.43 12.59
N THR A 133 -6.80 5.23 11.52
CA THR A 133 -7.37 4.80 10.24
C THR A 133 -6.63 3.58 9.67
N MET A 134 -5.30 3.62 9.64
CA MET A 134 -4.51 2.52 9.05
C MET A 134 -4.47 1.28 9.94
N LEU A 135 -4.49 1.43 11.27
CA LEU A 135 -4.66 0.32 12.20
C LEU A 135 -6.03 -0.33 12.04
N THR A 136 -7.10 0.45 11.87
CA THR A 136 -8.44 -0.10 11.58
C THR A 136 -8.44 -0.86 10.26
N ILE A 137 -7.82 -0.34 9.19
CA ILE A 137 -7.70 -1.05 7.91
C ILE A 137 -6.88 -2.34 8.09
N GLY A 138 -5.76 -2.29 8.81
CA GLY A 138 -4.95 -3.48 9.10
C GLY A 138 -5.76 -4.55 9.84
N LEU A 139 -6.36 -4.18 10.96
CA LEU A 139 -7.15 -5.10 11.79
C LEU A 139 -8.41 -5.61 11.09
N TRP A 140 -8.95 -4.88 10.12
CA TRP A 140 -10.04 -5.35 9.25
C TRP A 140 -9.61 -6.53 8.37
N HIS A 141 -8.33 -6.63 7.98
CA HIS A 141 -7.80 -7.79 7.26
C HIS A 141 -7.56 -9.01 8.17
N GLY A 142 -7.32 -8.79 9.46
CA GLY A 142 -7.22 -9.87 10.45
C GLY A 142 -6.80 -9.38 11.83
N VAL A 143 -7.28 -10.06 12.87
CA VAL A 143 -6.96 -9.74 14.28
C VAL A 143 -5.65 -10.39 14.68
N ALA A 144 -4.53 -9.88 14.15
CA ALA A 144 -3.19 -10.35 14.47
C ALA A 144 -2.16 -9.20 14.47
N TRP A 145 -1.06 -9.38 15.20
CA TRP A 145 -0.04 -8.34 15.39
C TRP A 145 0.65 -7.92 14.09
N ASN A 146 0.80 -8.83 13.12
CA ASN A 146 1.40 -8.50 11.83
C ASN A 146 0.54 -7.50 11.04
N PHE A 147 -0.79 -7.61 11.12
CA PHE A 147 -1.70 -6.63 10.51
C PHE A 147 -1.72 -5.29 11.25
N ALA A 148 -1.59 -5.30 12.58
CA ALA A 148 -1.40 -4.07 13.35
C ALA A 148 -0.07 -3.39 12.98
N ALA A 149 1.02 -4.15 12.85
CA ALA A 149 2.32 -3.64 12.41
C ALA A 149 2.26 -3.06 10.99
N TRP A 150 1.56 -3.72 10.07
CA TRP A 150 1.30 -3.22 8.72
C TRP A 150 0.50 -1.90 8.72
N GLY A 151 -0.56 -1.82 9.54
CA GLY A 151 -1.34 -0.61 9.72
C GLY A 151 -0.52 0.55 10.30
N ALA A 152 0.27 0.27 11.34
CA ALA A 152 1.18 1.24 11.94
C ALA A 152 2.23 1.72 10.92
N TRP A 153 2.83 0.81 10.14
CA TRP A 153 3.74 1.14 9.05
C TRP A 153 3.10 2.17 8.13
N HIS A 154 2.00 1.86 7.48
CA HIS A 154 1.37 2.80 6.54
C HIS A 154 0.86 4.10 7.18
N GLY A 155 0.41 4.06 8.43
CA GLY A 155 0.01 5.25 9.18
C GLY A 155 1.18 6.20 9.44
N LEU A 156 2.34 5.67 9.86
CA LEU A 156 3.56 6.45 10.03
C LEU A 156 4.08 7.00 8.69
N GLY A 157 4.06 6.20 7.62
CA GLY A 157 4.48 6.66 6.29
C GLY A 157 3.64 7.83 5.79
N LEU A 158 2.32 7.77 5.98
CA LEU A 158 1.41 8.88 5.66
C LEU A 158 1.69 10.13 6.48
N PHE A 159 2.02 9.97 7.76
CA PHE A 159 2.36 11.09 8.64
C PHE A 159 3.67 11.75 8.25
N VAL A 160 4.72 10.97 8.05
CA VAL A 160 6.04 11.46 7.61
C VAL A 160 5.92 12.17 6.28
N HIS A 161 5.21 11.59 5.31
CA HIS A 161 4.98 12.23 4.02
C HIS A 161 4.22 13.56 4.17
N LYS A 162 3.20 13.64 5.04
CA LYS A 162 2.47 14.88 5.29
C LYS A 162 3.39 15.97 5.85
N GLN A 163 4.18 15.65 6.87
CA GLN A 163 5.13 16.60 7.46
C GLN A 163 6.17 17.04 6.42
N TRP A 164 6.77 16.09 5.69
CA TRP A 164 7.73 16.39 4.64
C TRP A 164 7.14 17.30 3.56
N SER A 165 5.94 16.98 3.06
CA SER A 165 5.27 17.75 2.02
C SER A 165 4.92 19.17 2.48
N ASP A 166 4.57 19.37 3.74
CA ASP A 166 4.27 20.70 4.28
C ASP A 166 5.53 21.57 4.35
N HIS A 167 6.63 21.02 4.87
CA HIS A 167 7.90 21.74 5.04
C HIS A 167 8.62 21.99 3.71
N THR A 168 8.52 21.08 2.75
CA THR A 168 9.22 21.18 1.46
C THR A 168 8.38 21.82 0.34
N ARG A 169 7.15 22.27 0.63
CA ARG A 169 6.19 22.75 -0.39
C ARG A 169 6.73 23.86 -1.29
N LYS A 170 7.39 24.87 -0.70
CA LYS A 170 7.95 26.01 -1.44
C LYS A 170 9.09 25.57 -2.36
N TRP A 171 10.01 24.77 -1.83
CA TRP A 171 11.13 24.21 -2.58
C TRP A 171 10.66 23.32 -3.75
N TYR A 172 9.71 22.41 -3.48
CA TYR A 172 9.16 21.52 -4.50
C TYR A 172 8.48 22.30 -5.64
N ARG A 173 7.78 23.40 -5.33
CA ARG A 173 7.21 24.30 -6.34
C ARG A 173 8.29 24.98 -7.19
N GLY A 174 9.43 25.34 -6.60
CA GLY A 174 10.58 25.89 -7.30
C GLY A 174 11.18 24.92 -8.34
N LEU A 175 11.07 23.61 -8.12
CA LEU A 175 11.54 22.61 -9.10
C LEU A 175 10.80 22.67 -10.44
N ASN A 176 9.63 23.30 -10.52
CA ASN A 176 8.91 23.50 -11.79
C ASN A 176 9.72 24.32 -12.81
N GLN A 177 10.63 25.17 -12.33
CA GLN A 177 11.54 25.95 -13.18
C GLN A 177 12.68 25.10 -13.77
N PHE A 178 12.91 23.89 -13.24
CA PHE A 178 14.01 23.00 -13.64
C PHE A 178 13.49 21.61 -14.05
N PRO A 179 13.02 21.43 -15.31
CA PRO A 179 12.35 20.20 -15.74
C PRO A 179 13.17 18.92 -15.54
N ARG A 180 14.49 18.96 -15.78
CA ARG A 180 15.37 17.79 -15.57
C ARG A 180 15.44 17.39 -14.09
N ARG A 181 15.67 18.37 -13.20
CA ARG A 181 15.72 18.13 -11.74
C ARG A 181 14.39 17.60 -11.22
N ARG A 182 13.27 18.14 -11.72
CA ARG A 182 11.92 17.66 -11.38
C ARG A 182 11.71 16.20 -11.77
N ARG A 183 12.15 15.78 -12.96
CA ARG A 183 12.04 14.37 -13.40
C ARG A 183 12.86 13.44 -12.52
N VAL A 184 14.12 13.79 -12.24
CA VAL A 184 14.97 13.02 -11.33
C VAL A 184 14.30 12.89 -9.96
N TRP A 185 13.79 13.99 -9.42
CA TRP A 185 13.07 13.97 -8.15
C TRP A 185 11.81 13.09 -8.17
N GLN A 186 11.04 13.11 -9.27
CA GLN A 186 9.87 12.24 -9.43
C GLN A 186 10.26 10.76 -9.46
N LEU A 187 11.35 10.40 -10.14
CA LEU A 187 11.87 9.04 -10.17
C LEU A 187 12.31 8.58 -8.77
N VAL A 188 13.06 9.42 -8.05
CA VAL A 188 13.48 9.14 -6.67
C VAL A 188 12.26 8.99 -5.76
N SER A 189 11.28 9.88 -5.88
CA SER A 189 10.06 9.84 -5.05
C SER A 189 9.20 8.60 -5.35
N TRP A 190 9.12 8.20 -6.62
CA TRP A 190 8.49 6.95 -7.05
C TRP A 190 9.20 5.74 -6.45
N LEU A 191 10.52 5.64 -6.63
CA LEU A 191 11.30 4.51 -6.11
C LEU A 191 11.18 4.42 -4.58
N ALA A 192 11.31 5.54 -3.87
CA ALA A 192 11.16 5.57 -2.41
C ALA A 192 9.76 5.13 -1.97
N THR A 193 8.71 5.61 -2.65
CA THR A 193 7.32 5.22 -2.34
C THR A 193 7.09 3.75 -2.61
N PHE A 194 7.53 3.25 -3.77
CA PHE A 194 7.39 1.86 -4.16
C PHE A 194 8.10 0.94 -3.16
N GLN A 195 9.36 1.24 -2.83
CA GLN A 195 10.12 0.44 -1.86
C GLN A 195 9.49 0.45 -0.48
N TYR A 196 9.05 1.62 0.00
CA TYR A 196 8.38 1.72 1.29
C TYR A 196 7.12 0.85 1.37
N VAL A 197 6.30 0.87 0.31
CA VAL A 197 5.09 0.04 0.23
C VAL A 197 5.45 -1.45 0.16
N VAL A 198 6.43 -1.80 -0.68
CA VAL A 198 6.88 -3.19 -0.86
C VAL A 198 7.41 -3.78 0.45
N ILE A 199 8.27 -3.06 1.17
CA ILE A 199 8.76 -3.48 2.48
C ILE A 199 7.60 -3.66 3.47
N GLY A 200 6.59 -2.78 3.41
CA GLY A 200 5.38 -2.90 4.21
C GLY A 200 4.68 -4.25 4.02
N TRP A 201 4.65 -4.80 2.79
CA TRP A 201 4.00 -6.07 2.51
C TRP A 201 4.58 -7.27 3.24
N VAL A 202 5.80 -7.20 3.79
CA VAL A 202 6.36 -8.26 4.66
C VAL A 202 5.43 -8.54 5.84
N TRP A 203 4.92 -7.48 6.49
CA TRP A 203 3.99 -7.58 7.63
C TRP A 203 2.61 -8.14 7.22
N PHE A 204 2.22 -7.91 5.98
CA PHE A 204 0.94 -8.39 5.45
C PHE A 204 1.02 -9.85 5.00
N ALA A 205 2.17 -10.27 4.46
CA ALA A 205 2.39 -11.59 3.88
C ALA A 205 2.67 -12.69 4.91
N LEU A 206 3.24 -12.33 6.07
CA LEU A 206 3.84 -13.29 7.00
C LEU A 206 3.32 -13.10 8.44
N PRO A 207 3.26 -14.19 9.24
CA PRO A 207 3.08 -14.09 10.69
C PRO A 207 4.18 -13.24 11.34
N MET A 208 3.86 -12.57 12.46
CA MET A 208 4.69 -11.54 13.08
C MET A 208 6.17 -11.94 13.25
N GLU A 209 6.44 -13.13 13.79
CA GLU A 209 7.81 -13.59 14.03
C GLU A 209 8.59 -13.87 12.74
N GLN A 210 7.94 -14.40 11.71
CA GLN A 210 8.57 -14.60 10.41
C GLN A 210 8.77 -13.28 9.68
N ALA A 211 7.79 -12.37 9.75
CA ALA A 211 7.87 -11.03 9.20
C ALA A 211 9.07 -10.26 9.78
N ALA A 212 9.26 -10.30 11.10
CA ALA A 212 10.40 -9.66 11.76
C ALA A 212 11.74 -10.24 11.30
N ARG A 213 11.85 -11.58 11.20
CA ARG A 213 13.07 -12.24 10.69
C ARG A 213 13.35 -11.88 9.23
N VAL A 214 12.34 -11.90 8.37
CA VAL A 214 12.49 -11.50 6.96
C VAL A 214 12.89 -10.03 6.85
N MET A 215 12.31 -9.16 7.66
CA MET A 215 12.70 -7.74 7.70
C MET A 215 14.19 -7.59 7.99
N MET A 216 14.73 -8.30 8.98
CA MET A 216 16.17 -8.29 9.29
C MET A 216 17.02 -8.82 8.12
N LYS A 217 16.64 -9.97 7.55
CA LYS A 217 17.37 -10.60 6.44
C LYS A 217 17.39 -9.75 5.16
N LEU A 218 16.33 -9.01 4.87
CA LEU A 218 16.28 -8.09 3.71
C LEU A 218 17.38 -7.02 3.76
N PHE A 219 17.85 -6.66 4.96
CA PHE A 219 18.92 -5.69 5.18
C PHE A 219 20.25 -6.35 5.60
N GLY A 220 20.40 -7.66 5.35
CA GLY A 220 21.67 -8.38 5.52
C GLY A 220 21.96 -8.91 6.92
N ALA A 221 21.02 -8.81 7.86
CA ALA A 221 21.21 -9.39 9.19
C ALA A 221 20.87 -10.89 9.19
N GLY A 222 21.81 -11.73 9.65
CA GLY A 222 21.58 -13.16 9.87
C GLY A 222 21.54 -14.01 8.58
N ILE A 223 22.31 -13.63 7.57
CA ILE A 223 22.67 -14.50 6.45
C ILE A 223 24.18 -14.71 6.56
N ASP A 224 24.55 -15.83 7.18
CA ASP A 224 25.87 -16.43 7.07
C ASP A 224 25.89 -17.38 5.87
#